data_AF-A0A8B6D981-F1
#
_entry.id   AF-A0A8B6D981-F1
#
_cell.length_a   1.000
_cell.length_b   1.000
_cell.length_c   1.000
_cell.angle_alpha   90.00
_cell.angle_beta   90.00
_cell.angle_gamma   90.00
#
_symmetry.space_group_name_H-M   'P 1'
#
loop_
_entity.id
_entity.type
_entity.pdbx_description
1 polymer ?
#
loop_
_entity_poly.entity_id
_entity_poly.type
_entity_poly.pdbx_seq_one_letter_code
_entity_poly.pdbx_strand_id
1 'polypeptide(L)'
;MNQADLTGLNITDEYQYMAGVFKQVDLAEILERTIFYVVTSLSLKEDQCSFSPCQNNGTCTSRDEEYSCQCPVGYGGKDCQFGIIKCNNFPCINGGQCSNITNGYQSTELILHTIPIIRALSTVQVNYHSDAKLVCNVTGYPVPSITWKYNNNVLSFTGHVLDIQDVTSDKTGHYTCIATNDVGVSQAEIQLDAIKVSDIARIITPPTAAVIMTGHSHNFTCSATGQPRPSIEWTFETFIHHSTTMPPHQLYHHGTILTLNSIKAQESGTLTCTARNYIGDEQVSVPVLFNMPSGSSVGFG
;
A
#
# COMPACT_ATOMS: atom_id res chain seq x y z
N MET A 1 29.01 -40.06 65.57
CA MET A 1 27.97 -40.99 66.03
C MET A 1 26.69 -40.65 65.32
N ASN A 2 26.05 -41.67 64.74
CA ASN A 2 24.64 -41.80 64.32
C ASN A 2 24.16 -40.86 63.20
N GLN A 3 23.97 -41.39 61.99
CA GLN A 3 22.77 -42.09 61.46
C GLN A 3 21.68 -41.12 60.98
N ALA A 4 21.38 -41.18 59.67
CA ALA A 4 20.03 -41.05 59.17
C ALA A 4 19.86 -41.96 57.94
N ASP A 5 18.85 -42.80 58.08
CA ASP A 5 18.31 -43.84 57.21
C ASP A 5 17.54 -43.23 56.03
N LEU A 6 17.64 -43.81 54.84
CA LEU A 6 16.59 -43.79 53.81
C LEU A 6 16.63 -45.10 53.03
N THR A 7 15.85 -46.05 53.52
CA THR A 7 15.37 -47.23 52.82
C THR A 7 14.33 -46.87 51.74
N GLY A 8 14.45 -47.49 50.57
CA GLY A 8 13.31 -47.82 49.69
C GLY A 8 13.15 -47.00 48.40
N LEU A 9 13.68 -47.53 47.28
CA LEU A 9 12.93 -47.71 46.02
C LEU A 9 13.69 -48.70 45.11
N ASN A 10 12.96 -49.71 44.64
CA ASN A 10 13.40 -50.92 43.95
C ASN A 10 13.29 -50.73 42.43
N ILE A 11 14.34 -51.04 41.65
CA ILE A 11 14.20 -51.26 40.20
C ILE A 11 15.07 -52.45 39.78
N THR A 12 14.36 -53.47 39.29
CA THR A 12 14.75 -54.79 38.81
C THR A 12 15.46 -54.78 37.44
N ASP A 13 16.44 -55.69 37.32
CA ASP A 13 16.81 -56.53 36.16
C ASP A 13 17.05 -55.95 34.76
N GLU A 14 18.32 -55.86 34.34
CA GLU A 14 18.75 -56.28 32.97
C GLU A 14 20.26 -56.59 32.83
N TYR A 15 20.83 -57.35 33.77
CA TYR A 15 22.23 -57.81 33.75
C TYR A 15 22.44 -59.11 32.94
N GLN A 16 21.79 -59.27 31.78
CA GLN A 16 21.81 -60.56 31.05
C GLN A 16 21.86 -60.45 29.51
N TYR A 17 22.71 -59.57 28.92
CA TYR A 17 22.87 -59.60 27.45
C TYR A 17 24.24 -59.20 26.83
N MET A 18 25.38 -59.38 27.49
CA MET A 18 26.68 -59.05 26.84
C MET A 18 27.75 -60.14 26.99
N ALA A 19 27.36 -61.41 26.82
CA ALA A 19 28.27 -62.49 26.50
C ALA A 19 28.07 -62.88 25.02
N GLY A 20 28.97 -62.45 24.13
CA GLY A 20 28.93 -62.93 22.74
C GLY A 20 29.70 -62.12 21.70
N VAL A 21 31.00 -62.39 21.59
CA VAL A 21 31.75 -62.45 20.32
C VAL A 21 31.87 -61.15 19.48
N PHE A 22 32.94 -60.38 19.68
CA PHE A 22 33.55 -59.61 18.58
C PHE A 22 34.73 -60.39 18.00
N LYS A 23 34.46 -61.05 16.87
CA LYS A 23 35.45 -61.53 15.90
C LYS A 23 36.12 -60.32 15.22
N GLN A 24 37.43 -60.45 15.03
CA GLN A 24 38.19 -59.92 13.89
C GLN A 24 38.16 -58.40 13.70
N VAL A 25 39.06 -57.70 14.41
CA VAL A 25 39.45 -56.34 14.04
C VAL A 25 40.20 -56.42 12.71
N ASP A 26 39.67 -55.76 11.68
CA ASP A 26 40.23 -55.73 10.34
C ASP A 26 41.55 -54.94 10.34
N LEU A 27 42.63 -55.54 9.82
CA LEU A 27 43.92 -54.84 9.66
C LEU A 27 43.80 -53.63 8.73
N ALA A 28 42.78 -53.58 7.86
CA ALA A 28 42.49 -52.41 7.02
C ALA A 28 42.06 -51.18 7.85
N GLU A 29 41.29 -51.38 8.92
CA GLU A 29 40.78 -50.29 9.76
C GLU A 29 41.86 -49.72 10.70
N ILE A 30 42.87 -50.55 11.05
CA ILE A 30 44.06 -50.11 11.78
C ILE A 30 45.02 -49.36 10.84
N LEU A 31 45.16 -49.77 9.57
CA LEU A 31 46.00 -49.04 8.61
C LEU A 31 45.44 -47.65 8.30
N GLU A 32 44.12 -47.51 8.09
CA GLU A 32 43.51 -46.20 7.84
C GLU A 32 43.60 -45.27 9.06
N ARG A 33 43.39 -45.78 10.27
CA ARG A 33 43.56 -44.97 11.49
C ARG A 33 45.01 -44.59 11.74
N THR A 34 45.97 -45.44 11.41
CA THR A 34 47.41 -45.14 11.59
C THR A 34 47.91 -44.17 10.52
N ILE A 35 47.44 -44.28 9.27
CA ILE A 35 47.73 -43.29 8.20
C ILE A 35 47.10 -41.93 8.56
N PHE A 36 45.85 -41.91 9.03
CA PHE A 36 45.19 -40.69 9.49
C PHE A 36 45.97 -40.03 10.64
N TYR A 37 46.44 -40.82 11.62
CA TYR A 37 47.20 -40.29 12.77
C TYR A 37 48.59 -39.76 12.39
N VAL A 38 49.29 -40.41 11.45
CA VAL A 38 50.59 -39.95 10.93
C VAL A 38 50.42 -38.67 10.08
N VAL A 39 49.34 -38.55 9.30
CA VAL A 39 49.03 -37.31 8.54
C VAL A 39 48.65 -36.16 9.48
N THR A 40 47.94 -36.42 10.59
CA THR A 40 47.56 -35.37 11.56
C THR A 40 48.70 -34.88 12.46
N SER A 41 49.81 -35.61 12.56
CA SER A 41 50.98 -35.21 13.39
C SER A 41 52.11 -34.56 12.59
N LEU A 42 52.02 -34.54 11.26
CA LEU A 42 52.81 -33.68 10.38
C LEU A 42 51.93 -32.53 9.90
N SER A 43 51.74 -31.53 10.76
CA SER A 43 51.21 -30.22 10.36
C SER A 43 52.22 -29.54 9.44
N LEU A 44 52.25 -29.90 8.16
CA LEU A 44 52.79 -29.00 7.15
C LEU A 44 51.78 -27.87 7.08
N LYS A 45 52.06 -26.77 7.81
CA LYS A 45 51.26 -25.54 7.75
C LYS A 45 51.22 -25.14 6.28
N GLU A 46 50.10 -25.39 5.61
CA GLU A 46 49.96 -25.09 4.19
C GLU A 46 50.18 -23.59 4.03
N ASP A 47 51.22 -23.22 3.27
CA ASP A 47 51.49 -21.81 3.06
C ASP A 47 50.42 -21.29 2.11
N GLN A 48 49.41 -20.64 2.69
CA GLN A 48 48.30 -20.01 2.00
C GLN A 48 48.74 -18.99 0.94
N CYS A 49 50.00 -18.54 0.97
CA CYS A 49 50.61 -17.69 -0.06
C CYS A 49 51.15 -18.45 -1.28
N SER A 50 51.18 -19.79 -1.27
CA SER A 50 51.70 -20.63 -2.36
C SER A 50 50.98 -20.41 -3.69
N PHE A 51 49.69 -20.02 -3.64
CA PHE A 51 48.89 -19.71 -4.81
C PHE A 51 48.95 -18.23 -5.23
N SER A 52 49.80 -17.42 -4.58
CA SER A 52 49.91 -15.97 -4.81
C SER A 52 48.54 -15.25 -4.82
N PRO A 53 47.75 -15.35 -3.73
CA PRO A 53 46.38 -14.81 -3.71
C PRO A 53 46.34 -13.28 -3.85
N CYS A 54 47.41 -12.57 -3.45
CA CYS A 54 47.49 -11.12 -3.56
C CYS A 54 47.73 -10.66 -5.01
N GLN A 55 46.75 -9.95 -5.57
CA GLN A 55 46.80 -9.33 -6.89
C GLN A 55 47.55 -7.99 -6.85
N ASN A 56 47.81 -7.39 -8.02
CA ASN A 56 48.39 -6.05 -8.17
C ASN A 56 49.68 -5.80 -7.36
N ASN A 57 50.56 -6.79 -7.30
CA ASN A 57 51.86 -6.73 -6.62
C ASN A 57 51.76 -6.58 -5.08
N GLY A 58 50.66 -7.04 -4.48
CA GLY A 58 50.50 -7.12 -3.02
C GLY A 58 51.42 -8.14 -2.36
N THR A 59 51.88 -7.84 -1.14
CA THR A 59 52.76 -8.73 -0.37
C THR A 59 51.92 -9.68 0.47
N CYS A 60 52.04 -10.99 0.23
CA CYS A 60 51.29 -12.01 0.97
C CYS A 60 52.03 -12.44 2.24
N THR A 61 51.29 -12.60 3.34
CA THR A 61 51.79 -13.17 4.59
C THR A 61 50.83 -14.23 5.12
N SER A 62 51.34 -15.43 5.41
CA SER A 62 50.56 -16.53 6.00
C SER A 62 50.69 -16.50 7.54
N ARG A 63 49.55 -16.50 8.25
CA ARG A 63 49.46 -16.59 9.71
C ARG A 63 48.33 -17.53 10.11
N ASP A 64 48.67 -18.54 10.90
CA ASP A 64 47.73 -19.44 11.58
C ASP A 64 46.53 -19.88 10.71
N GLU A 65 46.82 -20.41 9.51
CA GLU A 65 45.87 -20.94 8.51
C GLU A 65 45.10 -19.88 7.68
N GLU A 66 45.36 -18.59 7.90
CA GLU A 66 44.84 -17.47 7.09
C GLU A 66 45.97 -16.72 6.35
N TYR A 67 45.69 -16.15 5.18
CA TYR A 67 46.60 -15.22 4.51
C TYR A 67 46.13 -13.77 4.66
N SER A 68 47.09 -12.86 4.69
CA SER A 68 46.85 -11.42 4.65
C SER A 68 47.69 -10.78 3.56
N CYS A 69 47.05 -9.95 2.75
CA CYS A 69 47.70 -9.17 1.70
C CYS A 69 47.98 -7.74 2.18
N GLN A 70 49.26 -7.35 2.16
CA GLN A 70 49.65 -5.95 2.27
C GLN A 70 49.63 -5.32 0.88
N CYS A 71 48.59 -4.53 0.61
CA CYS A 71 48.37 -3.93 -0.70
C CYS A 71 49.29 -2.73 -0.96
N PRO A 72 49.81 -2.56 -2.20
CA PRO A 72 50.56 -1.39 -2.57
C PRO A 72 49.67 -0.15 -2.64
N VAL A 73 50.28 1.04 -2.60
CA VAL A 73 49.57 2.31 -2.68
C VAL A 73 48.72 2.34 -3.95
N GLY A 74 47.41 2.54 -3.78
CA GLY A 74 46.45 2.57 -4.89
C GLY A 74 45.65 1.28 -5.11
N TYR A 75 45.83 0.25 -4.28
CA TYR A 75 45.06 -1.00 -4.33
C TYR A 75 44.52 -1.42 -2.96
N GLY A 76 43.36 -2.09 -2.94
CA GLY A 76 42.66 -2.53 -1.73
C GLY A 76 41.76 -3.74 -1.97
N GLY A 77 41.13 -4.23 -0.91
CA GLY A 77 40.42 -5.52 -0.88
C GLY A 77 41.25 -6.64 -0.26
N LYS A 78 40.62 -7.78 0.06
CA LYS A 78 41.29 -8.93 0.72
C LYS A 78 42.51 -9.43 -0.06
N ASP A 79 42.42 -9.34 -1.39
CA ASP A 79 43.41 -9.84 -2.34
C ASP A 79 44.07 -8.69 -3.12
N CYS A 80 43.92 -7.44 -2.68
CA CYS A 80 44.36 -6.26 -3.45
C CYS A 80 43.76 -6.18 -4.86
N GLN A 81 42.57 -6.77 -5.06
CA GLN A 81 41.91 -6.89 -6.36
C GLN A 81 41.30 -5.56 -6.85
N PHE A 82 41.06 -4.60 -5.95
CA PHE A 82 40.40 -3.35 -6.28
C PHE A 82 41.41 -2.21 -6.37
N GLY A 83 41.36 -1.41 -7.43
CA GLY A 83 42.03 -0.11 -7.44
C GLY A 83 41.34 0.84 -6.45
N ILE A 84 42.10 1.46 -5.55
CA ILE A 84 41.60 2.49 -4.65
C ILE A 84 41.23 3.71 -5.50
N ILE A 85 39.93 4.00 -5.57
CA ILE A 85 39.38 5.12 -6.34
C ILE A 85 39.80 6.42 -5.64
N LYS A 86 40.81 7.12 -6.16
CA LYS A 86 41.15 8.49 -5.76
C LYS A 86 40.12 9.47 -6.34
N CYS A 87 40.14 10.73 -5.90
CA CYS A 87 39.15 11.75 -6.29
C CYS A 87 39.02 12.07 -7.80
N ASN A 88 39.88 11.50 -8.65
CA ASN A 88 39.87 11.70 -10.11
C ASN A 88 38.70 11.04 -10.85
N ASN A 89 37.86 10.23 -10.18
CA ASN A 89 36.76 9.50 -10.80
C ASN A 89 35.36 10.03 -10.45
N PHE A 90 35.25 11.32 -10.09
CA PHE A 90 34.01 11.98 -9.66
C PHE A 90 33.20 11.19 -8.59
N PRO A 91 33.81 10.68 -7.49
CA PRO A 91 33.08 9.91 -6.49
C PRO A 91 32.15 10.76 -5.60
N CYS A 92 32.14 12.09 -5.76
CA CYS A 92 31.33 13.00 -4.96
C CYS A 92 30.05 13.39 -5.71
N ILE A 93 28.92 12.98 -5.15
CA ILE A 93 27.58 13.40 -5.61
C ILE A 93 27.25 14.79 -5.03
N ASN A 94 26.35 15.53 -5.71
CA ASN A 94 25.77 16.79 -5.22
C ASN A 94 26.77 17.91 -4.85
N GLY A 95 27.94 17.98 -5.51
CA GLY A 95 28.90 19.08 -5.30
C GLY A 95 29.71 18.99 -3.99
N GLY A 96 29.75 17.81 -3.38
CA GLY A 96 30.58 17.52 -2.22
C GLY A 96 32.09 17.66 -2.45
N GLN A 97 32.88 17.80 -1.39
CA GLN A 97 34.35 17.84 -1.47
C GLN A 97 34.96 16.46 -1.36
N CYS A 98 35.94 16.18 -2.21
CA CYS A 98 36.74 14.96 -2.18
C CYS A 98 38.19 15.27 -1.79
N SER A 99 38.75 14.54 -0.84
CA SER A 99 40.17 14.59 -0.49
C SER A 99 40.81 13.21 -0.54
N ASN A 100 41.98 13.09 -1.19
CA ASN A 100 42.76 11.86 -1.18
C ASN A 100 43.36 11.64 0.22
N ILE A 101 43.28 10.42 0.75
CA ILE A 101 43.93 10.00 2.00
C ILE A 101 44.91 8.85 1.71
N THR A 102 45.80 8.52 2.66
CA THR A 102 46.94 7.60 2.47
C THR A 102 46.53 6.25 1.85
N ASN A 103 45.34 5.74 2.16
CA ASN A 103 44.81 4.48 1.65
C ASN A 103 43.40 4.62 1.02
N GLY A 104 43.04 5.77 0.45
CA GLY A 104 41.64 6.01 0.06
C GLY A 104 41.32 7.39 -0.47
N TYR A 105 40.02 7.69 -0.44
CA TYR A 105 39.48 9.04 -0.51
C TYR A 105 38.50 9.24 0.65
N GLN A 106 38.36 10.48 1.09
CA GLN A 106 37.29 10.93 1.96
C GLN A 106 36.39 11.84 1.12
N SER A 107 35.10 11.52 1.05
CA SER A 107 34.09 12.38 0.46
C SER A 107 33.24 13.00 1.55
N THR A 108 32.82 14.23 1.31
CA THR A 108 31.74 14.89 2.07
C THR A 108 30.54 15.00 1.16
N GLU A 109 29.34 14.81 1.71
CA GLU A 109 28.10 15.06 0.98
C GLU A 109 27.56 16.43 1.39
N LEU A 110 27.17 17.25 0.40
CA LEU A 110 26.43 18.48 0.67
C LEU A 110 24.95 18.10 0.83
N ILE A 111 24.47 18.09 2.07
CA ILE A 111 23.07 17.79 2.37
C ILE A 111 22.31 19.11 2.54
N LEU A 112 21.34 19.35 1.65
CA LEU A 112 20.49 20.54 1.73
C LEU A 112 19.42 20.35 2.80
N HIS A 113 19.56 21.10 3.89
CA HIS A 113 18.54 21.24 4.91
C HIS A 113 17.38 22.08 4.36
N THR A 114 16.18 21.52 4.39
CA THR A 114 14.94 22.13 3.89
C THR A 114 13.88 22.13 4.98
N ILE A 115 13.12 23.22 5.09
CA ILE A 115 11.99 23.32 6.01
C ILE A 115 10.91 22.27 5.70
N PRO A 116 10.05 21.91 6.67
CA PRO A 116 8.95 20.98 6.43
C PRO A 116 7.89 21.62 5.52
N ILE A 117 7.38 20.86 4.55
CA ILE A 117 6.33 21.27 3.61
C ILE A 117 5.19 20.26 3.68
N ILE A 118 4.02 20.71 4.10
CA ILE A 118 2.82 19.87 4.24
C ILE A 118 1.95 19.96 2.98
N ARG A 119 1.54 18.80 2.46
CA ARG A 119 0.56 18.63 1.38
C ARG A 119 -0.69 17.93 1.93
N ALA A 120 -1.48 18.63 2.74
CA ALA A 120 -2.67 18.07 3.38
C ALA A 120 -3.94 18.22 2.50
N LEU A 121 -4.89 17.30 2.68
CA LEU A 121 -6.28 17.48 2.22
C LEU A 121 -6.95 18.56 3.07
N SER A 122 -7.76 19.42 2.47
CA SER A 122 -8.47 20.47 3.21
C SER A 122 -9.65 19.93 4.04
N THR A 123 -10.26 18.82 3.62
CA THR A 123 -11.48 18.27 4.23
C THR A 123 -11.55 16.74 4.11
N VAL A 124 -11.94 16.08 5.19
CA VAL A 124 -12.21 14.63 5.29
C VAL A 124 -13.65 14.46 5.78
N GLN A 125 -14.46 13.70 5.05
CA GLN A 125 -15.84 13.42 5.41
C GLN A 125 -16.03 11.93 5.67
N VAL A 126 -16.64 11.58 6.80
CA VAL A 126 -16.94 10.20 7.19
C VAL A 126 -18.39 10.08 7.64
N ASN A 127 -18.92 8.86 7.72
CA ASN A 127 -20.25 8.65 8.28
C ASN A 127 -20.19 8.76 9.82
N TYR A 128 -21.32 9.12 10.43
CA TYR A 128 -21.48 9.02 11.88
C TYR A 128 -21.17 7.61 12.37
N HIS A 129 -20.46 7.48 13.49
CA HIS A 129 -20.01 6.22 14.08
C HIS A 129 -19.02 5.39 13.24
N SER A 130 -18.41 6.01 12.23
CA SER A 130 -17.31 5.39 11.49
C SER A 130 -15.96 5.97 11.93
N ASP A 131 -14.88 5.25 11.62
CA ASP A 131 -13.52 5.68 11.93
C ASP A 131 -13.00 6.62 10.84
N ALA A 132 -12.23 7.64 11.23
CA ALA A 132 -11.57 8.58 10.33
C ALA A 132 -10.05 8.48 10.44
N LYS A 133 -9.37 8.69 9.30
CA LYS A 133 -7.91 8.77 9.24
C LYS A 133 -7.51 10.12 8.65
N LEU A 134 -6.88 10.96 9.47
CA LEU A 134 -6.32 12.23 9.01
C LEU A 134 -4.85 12.04 8.68
N VAL A 135 -4.48 12.35 7.43
CA VAL A 135 -3.12 12.13 6.93
C VAL A 135 -2.41 13.46 6.77
N CYS A 136 -1.28 13.61 7.46
CA CYS A 136 -0.36 14.74 7.27
C CYS A 136 0.79 14.28 6.37
N ASN A 137 0.64 14.49 5.06
CA ASN A 137 1.69 14.24 4.10
C ASN A 137 2.71 15.38 4.14
N VAL A 138 3.92 15.11 4.61
CA VAL A 138 4.95 16.12 4.81
C VAL A 138 6.27 15.67 4.20
N THR A 139 6.97 16.61 3.57
CA THR A 139 8.34 16.45 3.08
C THR A 139 9.25 17.46 3.78
N GLY A 140 10.53 17.16 3.93
CA GLY A 140 11.51 18.08 4.51
C GLY A 140 12.76 17.31 4.94
N TYR A 141 13.88 18.00 5.03
CA TYR A 141 15.13 17.41 5.50
C TYR A 141 15.83 18.32 6.51
N PRO A 142 16.23 17.83 7.69
CA PRO A 142 16.03 16.50 8.23
C PRO A 142 14.54 16.15 8.35
N VAL A 143 14.24 14.84 8.40
CA VAL A 143 12.86 14.34 8.42
C VAL A 143 12.09 14.99 9.57
N PRO A 144 10.96 15.67 9.29
CA PRO A 144 10.26 16.42 10.33
C PRO A 144 9.47 15.52 11.28
N SER A 145 9.47 15.91 12.54
CA SER A 145 8.56 15.38 13.55
C SER A 145 7.15 15.95 13.37
N ILE A 146 6.11 15.18 13.67
CA ILE A 146 4.71 15.57 13.48
C ILE A 146 3.97 15.56 14.81
N THR A 147 3.28 16.66 15.08
CA THR A 147 2.35 16.81 16.21
C THR A 147 0.97 17.22 15.69
N TRP A 148 -0.06 16.88 16.44
CA TRP A 148 -1.45 17.18 16.10
C TRP A 148 -2.09 18.08 17.15
N LYS A 149 -3.02 18.94 16.71
CA LYS A 149 -3.77 19.84 17.55
C LYS A 149 -5.26 19.75 17.22
N TYR A 150 -6.10 19.67 18.24
CA TYR A 150 -7.57 19.69 18.12
C TYR A 150 -8.16 20.58 19.21
N ASN A 151 -9.08 21.48 18.87
CA ASN A 151 -9.67 22.45 19.80
C ASN A 151 -8.64 23.21 20.63
N ASN A 152 -7.58 23.66 19.98
CA ASN A 152 -6.42 24.31 20.59
C ASN A 152 -5.51 23.46 21.49
N ASN A 153 -5.85 22.19 21.73
CA ASN A 153 -5.06 21.30 22.57
C ASN A 153 -4.12 20.45 21.72
N VAL A 154 -2.86 20.35 22.14
CA VAL A 154 -1.90 19.42 21.54
C VAL A 154 -2.28 18.01 21.96
N LEU A 155 -2.48 17.14 20.98
CA LEU A 155 -2.78 15.73 21.22
C LEU A 155 -1.51 15.00 21.63
N SER A 156 -1.64 14.01 22.51
CA SER A 156 -0.53 13.15 22.91
C SER A 156 0.01 12.28 21.76
N PHE A 157 -0.80 12.10 20.70
CA PHE A 157 -0.41 11.32 19.52
C PHE A 157 0.52 12.12 18.59
N THR A 158 1.59 11.45 18.15
CA THR A 158 2.53 11.94 17.15
C THR A 158 2.60 10.95 16.00
N GLY A 159 2.63 11.44 14.75
CA GLY A 159 2.77 10.58 13.58
C GLY A 159 2.06 11.11 12.34
N HIS A 160 2.31 10.46 11.21
CA HIS A 160 1.79 10.86 9.90
C HIS A 160 0.28 10.67 9.73
N VAL A 161 -0.31 9.71 10.45
CA VAL A 161 -1.72 9.35 10.34
C VAL A 161 -2.36 9.36 11.71
N LEU A 162 -3.29 10.28 11.94
CA LEU A 162 -4.11 10.31 13.15
C LEU A 162 -5.38 9.48 12.91
N ASP A 163 -5.54 8.40 13.66
CA ASP A 163 -6.71 7.53 13.64
C ASP A 163 -7.72 8.00 14.71
N ILE A 164 -8.96 8.24 14.30
CA ILE A 164 -10.04 8.76 15.14
C ILE A 164 -11.18 7.76 15.05
N GLN A 165 -11.37 6.99 16.12
CA GLN A 165 -12.39 5.95 16.18
C GLN A 165 -13.77 6.53 16.50
N ASP A 166 -14.82 5.89 16.00
CA ASP A 166 -16.22 6.16 16.33
C ASP A 166 -16.54 7.67 16.28
N VAL A 167 -16.47 8.25 15.08
CA VAL A 167 -16.59 9.71 14.90
C VAL A 167 -18.03 10.16 15.16
N THR A 168 -18.15 11.07 16.12
CA THR A 168 -19.36 11.76 16.55
C THR A 168 -19.16 13.27 16.49
N SER A 169 -20.21 14.07 16.71
CA SER A 169 -20.16 15.53 16.61
C SER A 169 -19.07 16.19 17.46
N ASP A 170 -18.77 15.64 18.64
CA ASP A 170 -17.72 16.14 19.55
C ASP A 170 -16.28 15.89 19.06
N LYS A 171 -16.11 15.05 18.03
CA LYS A 171 -14.81 14.78 17.37
C LYS A 171 -14.68 15.51 16.04
N THR A 172 -15.74 16.10 15.51
CA THR A 172 -15.69 16.89 14.27
C THR A 172 -15.07 18.26 14.47
N GLY A 173 -14.54 18.85 13.39
CA GLY A 173 -13.94 20.17 13.40
C GLY A 173 -12.54 20.22 12.80
N HIS A 174 -11.82 21.29 13.12
CA HIS A 174 -10.53 21.61 12.53
C HIS A 174 -9.38 20.96 13.33
N TYR A 175 -8.67 20.05 12.67
CA TYR A 175 -7.44 19.45 13.17
C TYR A 175 -6.25 20.12 12.51
N THR A 176 -5.25 20.52 13.29
CA THR A 176 -4.01 21.08 12.75
C THR A 176 -2.90 20.05 12.86
N CYS A 177 -2.25 19.71 11.75
CA CYS A 177 -0.98 18.99 11.80
C CYS A 177 0.17 19.99 11.72
N ILE A 178 1.15 19.81 12.60
CA ILE A 178 2.31 20.69 12.75
C ILE A 178 3.56 19.83 12.56
N ALA A 179 4.37 20.19 11.57
CA ALA A 179 5.60 19.50 11.23
C ALA A 179 6.82 20.36 11.55
N THR A 180 7.80 19.79 12.26
CA THR A 180 8.97 20.51 12.76
C THR A 180 10.25 19.74 12.50
N ASN A 181 11.26 20.41 11.94
CA ASN A 181 12.65 19.98 11.94
C ASN A 181 13.57 21.09 12.49
N ASP A 182 14.89 20.86 12.49
CA ASP A 182 15.89 21.84 12.95
C ASP A 182 15.98 23.09 12.05
N VAL A 183 15.39 23.06 10.85
CA VAL A 183 15.36 24.16 9.89
C VAL A 183 14.14 25.06 10.10
N GLY A 184 12.99 24.47 10.43
CA GLY A 184 11.76 25.25 10.58
C GLY A 184 10.52 24.43 10.90
N VAL A 185 9.38 25.13 10.83
CA VAL A 185 8.05 24.63 11.19
C VAL A 185 7.06 24.93 10.08
N SER A 186 6.18 24.00 9.77
CA SER A 186 4.97 24.27 8.98
C SER A 186 3.73 23.66 9.64
N GLN A 187 2.57 24.21 9.31
CA GLN A 187 1.29 23.74 9.83
C GLN A 187 0.24 23.75 8.72
N ALA A 188 -0.66 22.78 8.76
CA ALA A 188 -1.82 22.72 7.87
C ALA A 188 -3.06 22.29 8.65
N GLU A 189 -4.20 22.82 8.26
CA GLU A 189 -5.49 22.51 8.87
C GLU A 189 -6.29 21.56 7.99
N ILE A 190 -6.95 20.60 8.64
CA ILE A 190 -7.78 19.57 8.04
C ILE A 190 -9.14 19.63 8.72
N GLN A 191 -10.21 19.88 7.96
CA GLN A 191 -11.57 19.83 8.47
C GLN A 191 -12.08 18.39 8.48
N LEU A 192 -12.51 17.88 9.64
CA LEU A 192 -13.20 16.59 9.76
C LEU A 192 -14.71 16.79 9.93
N ASP A 193 -15.49 16.30 8.98
CA ASP A 193 -16.95 16.32 9.04
C ASP A 193 -17.52 14.90 9.22
N ALA A 194 -18.57 14.79 10.05
CA ALA A 194 -19.34 13.57 10.22
C ALA A 194 -20.72 13.74 9.58
N ILE A 195 -21.00 12.93 8.57
CA ILE A 195 -22.26 12.91 7.85
C ILE A 195 -23.19 11.93 8.56
N LYS A 196 -24.32 12.43 9.06
CA LYS A 196 -25.42 11.57 9.50
C LYS A 196 -26.15 11.05 8.28
N VAL A 197 -26.09 9.74 8.08
CA VAL A 197 -26.79 9.05 7.01
C VAL A 197 -28.08 8.49 7.58
N SER A 198 -29.21 9.09 7.20
CA SER A 198 -30.53 8.68 7.70
C SER A 198 -31.63 8.71 6.64
N ASP A 199 -31.35 9.23 5.45
CA ASP A 199 -32.40 9.63 4.53
C ASP A 199 -32.35 8.73 3.29
N ILE A 200 -33.41 7.96 3.07
CA ILE A 200 -33.62 7.24 1.80
C ILE A 200 -33.61 8.23 0.63
N ALA A 201 -33.32 7.73 -0.58
CA ALA A 201 -33.53 8.53 -1.79
C ALA A 201 -35.00 8.92 -1.92
N ARG A 202 -35.29 10.22 -2.07
CA ARG A 202 -36.63 10.76 -2.25
C ARG A 202 -36.75 11.64 -3.48
N ILE A 203 -37.66 11.34 -4.39
CA ILE A 203 -37.91 12.11 -5.59
C ILE A 203 -38.64 13.40 -5.22
N ILE A 204 -38.00 14.54 -5.50
CA ILE A 204 -38.55 15.89 -5.24
C ILE A 204 -39.13 16.52 -6.51
N THR A 205 -38.61 16.13 -7.67
CA THR A 205 -39.15 16.53 -8.98
C THR A 205 -39.42 15.26 -9.75
N PRO A 206 -40.67 14.77 -9.80
CA PRO A 206 -41.02 13.59 -10.59
C PRO A 206 -41.09 13.92 -12.09
N PRO A 207 -40.87 12.92 -12.97
CA PRO A 207 -41.18 13.09 -14.39
C PRO A 207 -42.67 13.38 -14.59
N THR A 208 -43.00 14.08 -15.67
CA THR A 208 -44.39 14.36 -16.06
C THR A 208 -44.78 13.48 -17.24
N ALA A 209 -46.01 12.96 -17.24
CA ALA A 209 -46.57 12.22 -18.37
C ALA A 209 -46.56 13.09 -19.64
N ALA A 210 -46.27 12.50 -20.79
CA ALA A 210 -46.13 13.25 -22.04
C ALA A 210 -46.78 12.53 -23.22
N VAL A 211 -47.31 13.33 -24.16
CA VAL A 211 -47.69 12.88 -25.50
C VAL A 211 -46.69 13.46 -26.49
N ILE A 212 -45.93 12.61 -27.16
CA ILE A 212 -44.81 13.01 -28.03
C ILE A 212 -45.21 12.75 -29.49
N MET A 213 -44.98 13.73 -30.37
CA MET A 213 -45.18 13.54 -31.80
C MET A 213 -44.08 12.65 -32.37
N THR A 214 -44.44 11.69 -33.21
CA THR A 214 -43.47 10.79 -33.87
C THR A 214 -42.32 11.59 -34.51
N GLY A 215 -41.08 11.16 -34.27
CA GLY A 215 -39.88 11.81 -34.80
C GLY A 215 -39.39 13.05 -34.06
N HIS A 216 -40.09 13.51 -33.01
CA HIS A 216 -39.64 14.61 -32.16
C HIS A 216 -38.97 14.10 -30.88
N SER A 217 -38.09 14.91 -30.29
CA SER A 217 -37.50 14.64 -28.99
C SER A 217 -38.28 15.27 -27.85
N HIS A 218 -38.15 14.71 -26.65
CA HIS A 218 -38.75 15.25 -25.43
C HIS A 218 -37.82 15.07 -24.23
N ASN A 219 -37.87 16.04 -23.31
CA ASN A 219 -37.05 16.06 -22.10
C ASN A 219 -37.89 15.74 -20.87
N PHE A 220 -37.52 14.67 -20.17
CA PHE A 220 -38.03 14.33 -18.87
C PHE A 220 -37.04 14.78 -17.80
N THR A 221 -37.55 15.35 -16.72
CA THR A 221 -36.74 15.75 -15.57
C THR A 221 -37.11 14.87 -14.38
N CYS A 222 -36.09 14.37 -13.67
CA CYS A 222 -36.25 13.72 -12.40
C CYS A 222 -35.11 14.12 -11.47
N SER A 223 -35.44 14.62 -10.29
CA SER A 223 -34.44 14.96 -9.27
C SER A 223 -34.87 14.44 -7.92
N ALA A 224 -33.89 13.99 -7.14
CA ALA A 224 -34.10 13.42 -5.82
C ALA A 224 -33.18 14.05 -4.77
N THR A 225 -33.65 14.03 -3.53
CA THR A 225 -32.89 14.31 -2.32
C THR A 225 -32.59 13.01 -1.58
N GLY A 226 -31.74 13.05 -0.56
CA GLY A 226 -31.34 11.90 0.23
C GLY A 226 -29.88 12.02 0.64
N GLN A 227 -29.56 11.42 1.78
CA GLN A 227 -28.20 11.36 2.30
C GLN A 227 -27.85 9.90 2.57
N PRO A 228 -26.94 9.28 1.79
CA PRO A 228 -26.10 9.93 0.78
C PRO A 228 -26.86 10.36 -0.47
N ARG A 229 -26.26 11.30 -1.20
CA ARG A 229 -26.80 11.85 -2.44
C ARG A 229 -27.21 10.73 -3.39
N PRO A 230 -28.48 10.69 -3.84
CA PRO A 230 -28.98 9.61 -4.67
C PRO A 230 -28.47 9.68 -6.12
N SER A 231 -28.34 8.53 -6.76
CA SER A 231 -28.22 8.40 -8.21
C SER A 231 -29.61 8.32 -8.86
N ILE A 232 -29.72 8.80 -10.10
CA ILE A 232 -30.94 8.72 -10.91
C ILE A 232 -30.73 7.71 -12.03
N GLU A 233 -31.63 6.76 -12.14
CA GLU A 233 -31.68 5.74 -13.19
C GLU A 233 -33.04 5.83 -13.90
N TRP A 234 -33.03 5.63 -15.22
CA TRP A 234 -34.25 5.64 -16.04
C TRP A 234 -34.46 4.30 -16.69
N THR A 235 -35.70 3.81 -16.67
CA THR A 235 -36.12 2.61 -17.40
C THR A 235 -37.38 2.91 -18.19
N PHE A 236 -37.55 2.21 -19.30
CA PHE A 236 -38.70 2.37 -20.17
C PHE A 236 -39.27 1.00 -20.50
N GLU A 237 -40.56 0.79 -20.22
CA GLU A 237 -41.26 -0.44 -20.54
C GLU A 237 -42.35 -0.19 -21.58
N THR A 238 -42.20 -0.79 -22.77
CA THR A 238 -43.18 -0.70 -23.85
C THR A 238 -44.49 -1.45 -23.52
N PHE A 239 -45.65 -0.88 -23.87
CA PHE A 239 -46.95 -1.53 -23.65
C PHE A 239 -47.21 -2.75 -24.54
N ILE A 240 -46.54 -2.83 -25.71
CA ILE A 240 -46.84 -3.86 -26.72
C ILE A 240 -46.00 -5.12 -26.50
N HIS A 241 -44.71 -4.96 -26.19
CA HIS A 241 -43.76 -6.06 -26.11
C HIS A 241 -43.26 -6.33 -24.68
N HIS A 242 -43.65 -5.50 -23.71
CA HIS A 242 -43.07 -5.50 -22.36
C HIS A 242 -41.53 -5.48 -22.40
N SER A 243 -40.96 -4.97 -23.50
CA SER A 243 -39.51 -4.78 -23.62
C SER A 243 -39.12 -3.61 -22.74
N THR A 244 -38.07 -3.82 -21.95
CA THR A 244 -37.47 -2.82 -21.07
C THR A 244 -36.31 -2.06 -21.72
N THR A 245 -36.15 -2.22 -23.04
CA THR A 245 -35.10 -1.55 -23.81
C THR A 245 -35.42 -0.07 -23.91
N MET A 246 -34.48 0.79 -23.47
CA MET A 246 -34.62 2.23 -23.60
C MET A 246 -34.64 2.64 -25.08
N PRO A 247 -35.56 3.54 -25.50
CA PRO A 247 -35.48 4.21 -26.79
C PRO A 247 -34.15 4.99 -26.94
N PRO A 248 -33.78 5.42 -28.16
CA PRO A 248 -32.61 6.27 -28.35
C PRO A 248 -32.68 7.49 -27.43
N HIS A 249 -31.66 7.70 -26.61
CA HIS A 249 -31.72 8.72 -25.55
C HIS A 249 -30.36 9.36 -25.26
N GLN A 250 -30.42 10.49 -24.57
CA GLN A 250 -29.29 11.22 -24.01
C GLN A 250 -29.59 11.58 -22.57
N LEU A 251 -28.58 11.52 -21.71
CA LEU A 251 -28.66 11.92 -20.31
C LEU A 251 -27.84 13.19 -20.08
N TYR A 252 -28.42 14.14 -19.35
CA TYR A 252 -27.77 15.39 -18.96
C TYR A 252 -27.80 15.54 -17.44
N HIS A 253 -26.94 16.43 -16.92
CA HIS A 253 -26.87 16.78 -15.49
C HIS A 253 -26.80 15.55 -14.56
N HIS A 254 -25.85 14.64 -14.82
CA HIS A 254 -25.69 13.40 -14.05
C HIS A 254 -26.97 12.53 -14.01
N GLY A 255 -27.75 12.55 -15.09
CA GLY A 255 -28.95 11.72 -15.25
C GLY A 255 -30.25 12.38 -14.79
N THR A 256 -30.23 13.59 -14.24
CA THR A 256 -31.48 14.25 -13.82
C THR A 256 -32.36 14.70 -14.98
N ILE A 257 -31.80 14.81 -16.19
CA ILE A 257 -32.57 15.09 -17.40
C ILE A 257 -32.34 13.95 -18.40
N LEU A 258 -33.43 13.33 -18.83
CA LEU A 258 -33.47 12.32 -19.88
C LEU A 258 -34.10 12.94 -21.13
N THR A 259 -33.37 12.93 -22.24
CA THR A 259 -33.89 13.31 -23.54
C THR A 259 -34.11 12.04 -24.35
N LEU A 260 -35.36 11.74 -24.67
CA LEU A 260 -35.68 10.66 -25.61
C LEU A 260 -35.74 11.23 -27.03
N ASN A 261 -35.09 10.57 -27.98
CA ASN A 261 -34.88 11.02 -29.35
C ASN A 261 -35.61 10.13 -30.36
N SER A 262 -36.27 10.76 -31.36
CA SER A 262 -36.74 10.11 -32.59
C SER A 262 -37.47 8.76 -32.38
N ILE A 263 -38.47 8.77 -31.52
CA ILE A 263 -39.18 7.57 -31.04
C ILE A 263 -40.29 7.20 -32.04
N LYS A 264 -40.50 5.89 -32.27
CA LYS A 264 -41.52 5.38 -33.20
C LYS A 264 -42.88 5.28 -32.50
N ALA A 265 -43.97 5.44 -33.27
CA ALA A 265 -45.34 5.43 -32.74
C ALA A 265 -45.72 4.13 -31.98
N GLN A 266 -45.07 3.02 -32.26
CA GLN A 266 -45.29 1.71 -31.63
C GLN A 266 -44.59 1.54 -30.28
N GLU A 267 -43.86 2.54 -29.81
CA GLU A 267 -43.05 2.46 -28.59
C GLU A 267 -43.73 3.15 -27.39
N SER A 268 -45.06 3.34 -27.41
CA SER A 268 -45.77 3.87 -26.22
C SER A 268 -45.54 2.95 -25.02
N GLY A 269 -45.30 3.54 -23.86
CA GLY A 269 -44.86 2.78 -22.70
C GLY A 269 -44.84 3.58 -21.40
N THR A 270 -44.36 2.92 -20.36
CA THR A 270 -44.16 3.50 -19.04
C THR A 270 -42.70 3.91 -18.89
N LEU A 271 -42.46 5.19 -18.63
CA LEU A 271 -41.15 5.70 -18.23
C LEU A 271 -41.07 5.73 -16.71
N THR A 272 -40.06 5.06 -16.14
CA THR A 272 -39.82 5.04 -14.70
C THR A 272 -38.51 5.75 -14.39
N CYS A 273 -38.58 6.71 -13.47
CA CYS A 273 -37.42 7.27 -12.80
C CYS A 273 -37.22 6.56 -11.47
N THR A 274 -36.01 6.04 -11.23
CA THR A 274 -35.59 5.43 -9.98
C THR A 274 -34.49 6.27 -9.36
N ALA A 275 -34.77 6.82 -8.17
CA ALA A 275 -33.77 7.46 -7.34
C ALA A 275 -33.27 6.47 -6.29
N ARG A 276 -31.95 6.27 -6.19
CA ARG A 276 -31.36 5.26 -5.29
C ARG A 276 -30.18 5.82 -4.50
N ASN A 277 -30.12 5.48 -3.22
CA ASN A 277 -28.88 5.49 -2.43
C ASN A 277 -28.73 4.14 -1.71
N TYR A 278 -27.65 3.96 -0.93
CA TYR A 278 -27.45 2.67 -0.23
C TYR A 278 -28.38 2.46 0.98
N ILE A 279 -29.19 3.45 1.35
CA ILE A 279 -30.21 3.33 2.40
C ILE A 279 -31.53 2.84 1.81
N GLY A 280 -31.87 3.28 0.60
CA GLY A 280 -33.04 2.80 -0.13
C GLY A 280 -33.27 3.54 -1.44
N ASP A 281 -34.34 3.16 -2.13
CA ASP A 281 -34.78 3.75 -3.39
C ASP A 281 -36.24 4.22 -3.36
N GLU A 282 -36.55 5.19 -4.20
CA GLU A 282 -37.90 5.62 -4.53
C GLU A 282 -38.05 5.69 -6.06
N GLN A 283 -39.22 5.29 -6.56
CA GLN A 283 -39.47 5.21 -8.00
C GLN A 283 -40.79 5.90 -8.34
N VAL A 284 -40.80 6.61 -9.47
CA VAL A 284 -42.00 7.22 -10.04
C VAL A 284 -42.10 6.85 -11.50
N SER A 285 -43.26 6.31 -11.88
CA SER A 285 -43.57 5.88 -13.25
C SER A 285 -44.64 6.77 -13.87
N VAL A 286 -44.44 7.19 -15.12
CA VAL A 286 -45.40 7.98 -15.89
C VAL A 286 -45.62 7.40 -17.28
N PRO A 287 -46.85 7.50 -17.83
CA PRO A 287 -47.11 7.08 -19.20
C PRO A 287 -46.49 8.06 -20.20
N VAL A 288 -45.88 7.52 -21.24
CA VAL A 288 -45.41 8.25 -22.41
C VAL A 288 -46.14 7.70 -23.63
N LEU A 289 -46.97 8.55 -24.22
CA LEU A 289 -47.82 8.20 -25.35
C LEU A 289 -47.28 8.86 -26.63
N PHE A 290 -47.45 8.19 -27.76
CA PHE A 290 -47.07 8.74 -29.06
C PHE A 290 -48.28 9.03 -29.92
N ASN A 291 -48.28 10.17 -30.60
CA ASN A 291 -49.28 10.49 -31.61
C ASN A 291 -48.65 10.66 -32.98
N MET A 292 -49.30 10.09 -34.00
CA MET A 292 -48.96 10.36 -35.39
C MET A 292 -49.62 11.67 -35.84
N PRO A 293 -48.95 12.50 -36.65
CA PRO A 293 -49.61 13.63 -37.27
C PRO A 293 -50.79 13.13 -38.13
N SER A 294 -51.96 13.74 -37.96
CA SER A 294 -53.15 13.48 -38.76
C SER A 294 -52.86 13.79 -40.23
N GLY A 295 -52.50 12.76 -41.01
CA GLY A 295 -52.16 12.87 -42.44
C GLY A 295 -51.32 11.72 -43.02
N SER A 296 -50.67 10.89 -42.20
CA SER A 296 -49.90 9.75 -42.70
C SER A 296 -50.79 8.52 -42.93
N SER A 297 -51.43 8.46 -44.10
CA SER A 297 -51.98 7.22 -44.64
C SER A 297 -50.85 6.21 -44.82
N VAL A 298 -50.92 5.09 -44.10
CA VAL A 298 -50.09 3.91 -44.38
C VAL A 298 -50.55 3.36 -45.72
N GLY A 299 -49.81 3.69 -46.79
CA GLY A 299 -49.97 3.02 -48.07
C GLY A 299 -49.50 1.59 -47.92
N PHE A 300 -50.44 0.64 -47.93
CA PHE A 300 -50.11 -0.75 -48.22
C PHE A 300 -49.81 -0.82 -49.72
N GLY A 301 -48.53 -0.99 -50.05
CA GLY A 301 -48.02 -1.35 -51.37
C GLY A 301 -47.46 -2.76 -51.34
#